data_AF-A0A7G9FJD9-F1
#
_entry.id   AF-A0A7G9FJD9-F1
#
_cell.length_a   1.000
_cell.length_b   1.000
_cell.length_c   1.000
_cell.angle_alpha   90.00
_cell.angle_beta   90.00
_cell.angle_gamma   90.00
#
_symmetry.space_group_name_H-M   'P 1'
#
loop_
_entity.id
_entity.type
_entity.pdbx_description
1 polymer ?
#
loop_
_entity_poly.entity_id
_entity_poly.type
_entity_poly.pdbx_seq_one_letter_code
_entity_poly.pdbx_strand_id
1 'polypeptide(L)'
;MKNRRMLQLGLVTVVLGMSLVGCGTDESDNKTEKTEATEQVTVTEENTTGEDAADISADDTEDIADTYDESTEFTLPVYDDFTLEQGLSEKYADMDNRSFVYNGTKLILGESTLKDLIDAGIPFDESDLNNSGNNVNVNYETERYQASINDYVTMQFKFGNFTDSEQKAEDCVLSYVRYSHLYVPQPDYDASMNAEISEYMIDGAKKVHFSFPTTLTKDELLENSSENAEEDGKNVKYMIESEVYMGDSGYEFEFNDVTGQLKEVRISWLP
;
A
#
# COMPACT_ATOMS: atom_id res chain seq x y z
N MET A 1 7.05 46.76 4.18
CA MET A 1 8.35 46.18 4.56
C MET A 1 8.37 44.74 4.08
N LYS A 2 9.10 44.47 3.00
CA LYS A 2 9.43 43.11 2.51
C LYS A 2 10.44 42.52 3.48
N ASN A 3 10.28 41.27 3.91
CA ASN A 3 11.42 40.46 4.33
C ASN A 3 11.26 39.04 3.78
N ARG A 4 12.18 38.73 2.86
CA ARG A 4 12.36 37.45 2.20
C ARG A 4 13.03 36.46 3.16
N ARG A 5 12.57 35.21 3.08
CA ARG A 5 13.13 34.04 3.74
C ARG A 5 14.55 33.76 3.21
N MET A 6 15.45 33.43 4.13
CA MET A 6 16.82 32.98 3.85
C MET A 6 16.83 31.45 3.94
N LEU A 7 17.21 30.79 2.85
CA LEU A 7 17.38 29.34 2.71
C LEU A 7 18.65 28.93 3.45
N GLN A 8 18.61 27.90 4.30
CA GLN A 8 19.80 27.17 4.73
C GLN A 8 19.70 25.72 4.25
N LEU A 9 20.59 25.34 3.34
CA LEU A 9 20.86 23.97 2.92
C LEU A 9 21.62 23.25 4.04
N GLY A 10 21.04 22.20 4.62
CA GLY A 10 21.73 21.22 5.43
C GLY A 10 22.04 19.97 4.60
N LEU A 11 23.32 19.77 4.26
CA LEU A 11 23.83 18.55 3.64
C LEU A 11 24.10 17.51 4.74
N VAL A 12 23.43 16.35 4.68
CA VAL A 12 23.75 15.17 5.49
C VAL A 12 24.56 14.21 4.61
N THR A 13 25.82 13.97 4.98
CA THR A 13 26.70 13.05 4.26
C THR A 13 26.68 11.68 4.93
N VAL A 14 26.31 10.67 4.16
CA VAL A 14 26.42 9.23 4.49
C VAL A 14 27.87 8.79 4.27
N VAL A 15 28.46 8.09 5.24
CA VAL A 15 29.72 7.38 5.06
C VAL A 15 29.46 5.87 5.18
N LEU A 16 29.58 5.20 4.03
CA LEU A 16 29.82 3.77 3.90
C LEU A 16 31.25 3.42 4.35
N GLY A 17 31.46 2.20 4.85
CA GLY A 17 32.74 1.54 4.63
C GLY A 17 33.19 0.50 5.65
N MET A 18 32.63 -0.71 5.51
CA MET A 18 33.32 -2.01 5.47
C MET A 18 34.40 -2.37 6.49
N SER A 19 34.10 -3.49 7.15
CA SER A 19 34.91 -4.46 7.87
C SER A 19 36.26 -4.80 7.22
N LEU A 20 37.23 -5.21 8.04
CA LEU A 20 38.14 -6.33 7.75
C LEU A 20 38.76 -6.89 9.04
N VAL A 21 39.17 -8.15 8.93
CA VAL A 21 39.37 -9.16 9.95
C VAL A 21 40.82 -9.23 10.44
N GLY A 22 41.03 -9.54 11.73
CA GLY A 22 41.94 -10.63 12.12
C GLY A 22 43.30 -10.31 12.76
N CYS A 23 43.58 -11.09 13.82
CA CYS A 23 44.87 -11.42 14.47
C CYS A 23 45.64 -10.26 15.11
N GLY A 24 45.75 -10.21 16.45
CA GLY A 24 46.77 -10.95 17.22
C GLY A 24 48.00 -10.04 17.40
N THR A 25 48.87 -10.11 18.40
CA THR A 25 49.07 -10.85 19.63
C THR A 25 50.12 -10.01 20.40
N ASP A 26 50.34 -10.34 21.65
CA ASP A 26 51.50 -9.99 22.48
C ASP A 26 51.59 -8.60 23.12
N GLU A 27 51.82 -8.71 24.42
CA GLU A 27 51.85 -7.71 25.46
C GLU A 27 53.31 -7.31 25.72
N SER A 28 53.48 -6.05 26.12
CA SER A 28 54.72 -5.40 26.59
C SER A 28 55.79 -5.07 25.55
N ASP A 29 56.00 -3.78 25.28
CA ASP A 29 57.19 -3.11 25.84
C ASP A 29 57.19 -1.57 25.69
N ASN A 30 57.74 -0.97 26.75
CA ASN A 30 58.36 0.33 26.93
C ASN A 30 57.82 1.65 26.31
N LYS A 31 57.58 2.55 27.26
CA LYS A 31 57.40 4.01 27.20
C LYS A 31 58.69 4.71 26.73
N THR A 32 58.59 5.77 25.93
CA THR A 32 59.20 7.14 26.13
C THR A 32 59.29 7.94 24.82
N GLU A 33 58.95 9.25 24.90
CA GLU A 33 59.31 10.38 23.99
C GLU A 33 58.69 10.41 22.57
N LYS A 34 58.44 11.54 21.86
CA LYS A 34 58.52 13.00 22.06
C LYS A 34 57.95 13.67 20.79
N THR A 35 57.16 14.73 20.99
CA THR A 35 56.95 16.01 20.25
C THR A 35 57.10 16.18 18.71
N GLU A 36 56.35 17.20 18.23
CA GLU A 36 56.55 18.10 17.05
C GLU A 36 55.91 17.66 15.72
N ALA A 37 55.44 18.53 14.82
CA ALA A 37 55.07 19.96 14.84
C ALA A 37 54.32 20.28 13.52
N THR A 38 53.55 21.36 13.57
CA THR A 38 52.97 22.22 12.52
C THR A 38 53.70 22.31 11.17
N GLU A 39 52.93 22.48 10.08
CA GLU A 39 53.23 23.48 9.04
C GLU A 39 51.97 23.91 8.27
N GLN A 40 51.90 25.22 8.01
CA GLN A 40 50.89 25.98 7.24
C GLN A 40 51.30 26.07 5.77
N VAL A 41 50.37 26.26 4.80
CA VAL A 41 50.59 27.15 3.62
C VAL A 41 49.27 27.77 3.14
N THR A 42 49.39 29.04 2.76
CA THR A 42 48.40 30.08 2.43
C THR A 42 48.07 30.20 0.92
N VAL A 43 47.01 30.98 0.65
CA VAL A 43 46.32 31.43 -0.58
C VAL A 43 47.20 32.00 -1.71
N THR A 44 46.76 31.89 -2.98
CA THR A 44 46.92 32.94 -4.03
C THR A 44 45.76 32.89 -5.05
N GLU A 45 45.23 34.06 -5.41
CA GLU A 45 44.19 34.35 -6.41
C GLU A 45 44.72 34.33 -7.86
N GLU A 46 43.87 34.12 -8.86
CA GLU A 46 43.94 34.90 -10.10
C GLU A 46 42.58 35.02 -10.80
N ASN A 47 42.35 36.20 -11.35
CA ASN A 47 41.14 36.71 -12.00
C ASN A 47 41.39 36.76 -13.51
N THR A 48 40.42 36.50 -14.38
CA THR A 48 40.48 36.98 -15.78
C THR A 48 39.10 37.03 -16.45
N THR A 49 38.75 38.25 -16.88
CA THR A 49 37.67 38.62 -17.79
C THR A 49 38.09 38.41 -19.24
N GLY A 50 37.17 38.00 -20.12
CA GLY A 50 37.35 38.01 -21.58
C GLY A 50 36.02 37.88 -22.32
N GLU A 51 35.61 38.95 -22.96
CA GLU A 51 34.46 39.14 -23.84
C GLU A 51 34.85 38.71 -25.27
N ASP A 52 34.05 37.89 -25.97
CA ASP A 52 33.99 37.97 -27.43
C ASP A 52 32.71 37.38 -28.01
N ALA A 53 32.24 38.04 -29.07
CA ALA A 53 30.99 37.81 -29.76
C ALA A 53 31.12 36.76 -30.88
N ALA A 54 30.13 35.88 -31.04
CA ALA A 54 29.92 35.16 -32.28
C ALA A 54 28.43 34.86 -32.49
N ASP A 55 27.91 35.51 -33.54
CA ASP A 55 26.66 35.33 -34.26
C ASP A 55 26.52 33.90 -34.82
N ILE A 56 25.38 33.24 -34.56
CA ILE A 56 24.91 32.08 -35.34
C ILE A 56 23.40 32.23 -35.57
N SER A 57 23.09 32.64 -36.79
CA SER A 57 21.80 32.57 -37.46
C SER A 57 21.57 31.15 -38.03
N ALA A 58 20.34 30.63 -37.81
CA ALA A 58 19.55 29.66 -38.61
C ALA A 58 18.54 29.02 -37.63
N ASP A 59 17.27 29.45 -37.61
CA ASP A 59 16.19 28.98 -38.48
C ASP A 59 16.20 27.45 -38.68
N ASP A 60 15.61 26.76 -37.71
CA ASP A 60 14.90 25.50 -37.92
C ASP A 60 13.67 25.55 -37.01
N THR A 61 12.62 26.17 -37.53
CA THR A 61 11.26 26.00 -37.02
C THR A 61 10.81 24.59 -37.42
N GLU A 62 11.22 23.60 -36.63
CA GLU A 62 10.56 22.30 -36.59
C GLU A 62 9.13 22.57 -36.10
N ASP A 63 8.23 22.67 -37.08
CA ASP A 63 6.79 22.67 -36.94
C ASP A 63 6.39 21.30 -36.35
N ILE A 64 6.62 21.13 -35.05
CA ILE A 64 6.01 20.07 -34.26
C ILE A 64 4.53 20.42 -34.30
N ALA A 65 3.84 19.84 -35.27
CA ALA A 65 2.41 19.74 -35.28
C ALA A 65 2.00 19.14 -33.95
N ASP A 66 1.60 20.02 -33.04
CA ASP A 66 0.81 19.72 -31.85
C ASP A 66 -0.49 19.08 -32.34
N THR A 67 -0.41 17.79 -32.68
CA THR A 67 -1.57 16.90 -32.61
C THR A 67 -1.88 16.77 -31.13
N TYR A 68 -2.52 17.80 -30.57
CA TYR A 68 -3.31 17.67 -29.36
C TYR A 68 -4.34 16.62 -29.67
N ASP A 69 -4.03 15.43 -29.15
CA ASP A 69 -4.90 14.29 -29.11
C ASP A 69 -6.28 14.75 -28.63
N GLU A 70 -7.30 14.25 -29.31
CA GLU A 70 -8.70 14.49 -29.03
C GLU A 70 -8.89 14.24 -27.52
N SER A 71 -9.33 15.25 -26.75
CA SER A 71 -9.41 15.14 -25.30
C SER A 71 -10.36 13.99 -24.95
N THR A 72 -9.81 12.81 -24.68
CA THR A 72 -10.57 11.67 -24.21
C THR A 72 -11.05 12.06 -22.82
N GLU A 73 -12.35 12.31 -22.70
CA GLU A 73 -12.98 12.63 -21.43
C GLU A 73 -12.65 11.51 -20.43
N PHE A 74 -12.03 11.87 -19.31
CA PHE A 74 -11.69 10.91 -18.26
C PHE A 74 -12.97 10.26 -17.72
N THR A 75 -12.98 8.94 -17.65
CA THR A 75 -14.10 8.15 -17.12
C THR A 75 -13.59 7.19 -16.06
N LEU A 76 -14.40 6.98 -15.02
CA LEU A 76 -14.12 5.99 -13.99
C LEU A 76 -14.46 4.58 -14.50
N PRO A 77 -13.67 3.57 -14.13
CA PRO A 77 -14.00 2.19 -14.44
C PRO A 77 -15.25 1.79 -13.66
N VAL A 78 -16.20 1.16 -14.34
CA VAL A 78 -17.37 0.56 -13.73
C VAL A 78 -17.36 -0.92 -14.10
N TYR A 79 -17.54 -1.79 -13.11
CA TYR A 79 -17.78 -3.20 -13.39
C TYR A 79 -19.26 -3.43 -13.71
N ASP A 80 -19.63 -3.25 -14.98
CA ASP A 80 -21.03 -3.32 -15.46
C ASP A 80 -21.68 -4.69 -15.23
N ASP A 81 -20.87 -5.76 -15.21
CA ASP A 81 -21.33 -7.14 -14.99
C ASP A 81 -21.45 -7.48 -13.48
N PHE A 82 -21.40 -6.48 -12.59
CA PHE A 82 -21.57 -6.71 -11.16
C PHE A 82 -22.94 -7.31 -10.86
N THR A 83 -22.93 -8.47 -10.22
CA THR A 83 -24.11 -9.11 -9.64
C THR A 83 -23.81 -9.51 -8.21
N LEU A 84 -24.69 -9.16 -7.28
CA LEU A 84 -24.54 -9.57 -5.89
C LEU A 84 -24.57 -11.11 -5.80
N GLU A 85 -23.45 -11.69 -5.39
CA GLU A 85 -23.30 -13.14 -5.25
C GLU A 85 -24.22 -13.69 -4.15
N GLN A 86 -24.73 -14.90 -4.37
CA GLN A 86 -25.68 -15.51 -3.45
C GLN A 86 -25.07 -15.68 -2.05
N GLY A 87 -25.73 -15.10 -1.05
CA GLY A 87 -25.32 -15.19 0.35
C GLY A 87 -24.43 -14.03 0.82
N LEU A 88 -24.03 -13.11 -0.06
CA LEU A 88 -23.53 -11.79 0.35
C LEU A 88 -24.69 -10.87 0.74
N SER A 89 -24.37 -9.79 1.46
CA SER A 89 -25.38 -8.86 1.98
C SER A 89 -25.78 -7.83 0.94
N GLU A 90 -27.02 -7.34 0.99
CA GLU A 90 -27.43 -6.16 0.22
C GLU A 90 -26.84 -4.86 0.79
N LYS A 91 -26.45 -4.88 2.07
CA LYS A 91 -25.76 -3.78 2.74
C LYS A 91 -24.25 -3.91 2.52
N TYR A 92 -23.62 -2.85 2.01
CA TYR A 92 -22.19 -2.85 1.71
C TYR A 92 -21.32 -3.01 2.96
N ALA A 93 -21.74 -2.43 4.08
CA ALA A 93 -21.13 -2.61 5.40
C ALA A 93 -22.09 -3.37 6.33
N ASP A 94 -22.07 -4.70 6.24
CA ASP A 94 -22.85 -5.60 7.10
C ASP A 94 -21.96 -6.19 8.21
N MET A 95 -22.20 -5.80 9.46
CA MET A 95 -21.41 -6.24 10.62
C MET A 95 -21.63 -7.71 10.97
N ASP A 96 -22.81 -8.24 10.66
CA ASP A 96 -23.20 -9.60 11.01
C ASP A 96 -22.75 -10.60 9.93
N ASN A 97 -22.56 -10.14 8.69
CA ASN A 97 -22.13 -10.96 7.55
C ASN A 97 -20.87 -10.40 6.86
N ARG A 98 -19.79 -10.23 7.63
CA ARG A 98 -18.46 -9.85 7.13
C ARG A 98 -17.88 -10.95 6.27
N SER A 99 -18.10 -10.87 4.96
CA SER A 99 -17.77 -11.95 4.03
C SER A 99 -17.41 -11.45 2.63
N PHE A 100 -16.77 -12.33 1.87
CA PHE A 100 -16.46 -12.14 0.46
C PHE A 100 -16.46 -13.49 -0.26
N VAL A 101 -16.53 -13.48 -1.58
CA VAL A 101 -16.42 -14.68 -2.41
C VAL A 101 -15.14 -14.59 -3.23
N TYR A 102 -14.36 -15.67 -3.22
CA TYR A 102 -13.19 -15.85 -4.07
C TYR A 102 -13.39 -17.07 -4.95
N ASN A 103 -13.34 -16.90 -6.29
CA ASN A 103 -13.56 -17.98 -7.26
C ASN A 103 -14.79 -18.87 -6.94
N GLY A 104 -15.90 -18.25 -6.53
CA GLY A 104 -17.15 -18.94 -6.19
C GLY A 104 -17.20 -19.57 -4.78
N THR A 105 -16.13 -19.47 -3.99
CA THR A 105 -16.11 -19.92 -2.59
C THR A 105 -16.37 -18.74 -1.66
N LYS A 106 -17.46 -18.80 -0.88
CA LYS A 106 -17.77 -17.80 0.15
C LYS A 106 -16.86 -18.01 1.37
N LEU A 107 -16.23 -16.94 1.82
CA LEU A 107 -15.33 -16.87 2.96
C LEU A 107 -15.84 -15.81 3.93
N ILE A 108 -15.88 -16.15 5.22
CA ILE A 108 -16.53 -15.36 6.27
C ILE A 108 -15.52 -15.07 7.37
N LEU A 109 -15.37 -13.80 7.73
CA LEU A 109 -14.52 -13.40 8.85
C LEU A 109 -15.12 -13.90 10.17
N GLY A 110 -14.27 -14.44 11.04
CA GLY A 110 -14.68 -15.10 12.29
C GLY A 110 -15.07 -16.58 12.14
N GLU A 111 -15.22 -17.09 10.91
CA GLU A 111 -15.61 -18.49 10.66
C GLU A 111 -14.60 -19.23 9.78
N SER A 112 -14.26 -18.69 8.61
CA SER A 112 -13.33 -19.33 7.67
C SER A 112 -11.91 -19.34 8.22
N THR A 113 -11.18 -20.41 7.99
CA THR A 113 -9.80 -20.61 8.46
C THR A 113 -8.77 -20.30 7.37
N LEU A 114 -7.49 -20.16 7.74
CA LEU A 114 -6.41 -20.10 6.74
C LEU A 114 -6.45 -21.32 5.81
N LYS A 115 -6.75 -22.50 6.34
CA LYS A 115 -6.94 -23.71 5.55
C LYS A 115 -8.06 -23.55 4.51
N ASP A 116 -9.20 -22.98 4.88
CA ASP A 116 -10.30 -22.76 3.92
C ASP A 116 -9.88 -21.80 2.80
N LEU A 117 -9.09 -20.77 3.13
CA LEU A 117 -8.59 -19.80 2.15
C LEU A 117 -7.58 -20.43 1.18
N ILE A 118 -6.71 -21.33 1.68
CA ILE A 118 -5.80 -22.12 0.85
C ILE A 118 -6.60 -23.06 -0.05
N ASP A 119 -7.59 -23.76 0.50
CA ASP A 119 -8.43 -24.72 -0.24
C ASP A 119 -9.31 -24.01 -1.29
N ALA A 120 -9.69 -22.74 -1.06
CA ALA A 120 -10.36 -21.87 -2.04
C ALA A 120 -9.43 -21.41 -3.18
N GLY A 121 -8.13 -21.69 -3.09
CA GLY A 121 -7.15 -21.38 -4.12
C GLY A 121 -6.67 -19.93 -4.10
N ILE A 122 -6.73 -19.23 -2.97
CA ILE A 122 -6.16 -17.88 -2.86
C ILE A 122 -4.64 -17.96 -3.13
N PRO A 123 -4.10 -17.11 -4.01
CA PRO A 123 -2.71 -17.16 -4.45
C PRO A 123 -1.79 -16.51 -3.42
N PHE A 124 -1.64 -17.14 -2.26
CA PHE A 124 -0.75 -16.67 -1.21
C PHE A 124 0.72 -16.74 -1.63
N ASP A 125 1.52 -15.80 -1.12
CA ASP A 125 2.96 -15.83 -1.26
C ASP A 125 3.53 -17.09 -0.58
N GLU A 126 4.41 -17.82 -1.27
CA GLU A 126 4.96 -19.10 -0.79
C GLU A 126 5.70 -18.95 0.55
N SER A 127 6.35 -17.80 0.77
CA SER A 127 7.01 -17.49 2.04
C SER A 127 6.04 -17.44 3.22
N ASP A 128 4.82 -16.99 2.99
CA ASP A 128 3.81 -16.87 4.05
C ASP A 128 3.21 -18.24 4.35
N LEU A 129 2.97 -19.06 3.31
CA LEU A 129 2.47 -20.43 3.47
C LEU A 129 3.40 -21.34 4.28
N ASN A 130 4.71 -21.07 4.28
CA ASN A 130 5.66 -21.78 5.14
C ASN A 130 5.35 -21.61 6.64
N ASN A 131 4.59 -20.58 7.02
CA ASN A 131 4.20 -20.31 8.40
C ASN A 131 2.85 -20.92 8.79
N SER A 132 2.12 -21.55 7.86
CA SER A 132 0.78 -22.14 8.11
C SER A 132 0.79 -23.19 9.23
N GLY A 133 1.88 -23.95 9.38
CA GLY A 133 2.06 -24.95 10.44
C GLY A 133 2.59 -24.41 11.78
N ASN A 134 2.82 -23.09 11.90
CA ASN A 134 3.30 -22.48 13.14
C ASN A 134 2.18 -22.43 14.20
N ASN A 135 2.56 -22.47 15.47
CA ASN A 135 1.61 -22.27 16.57
C ASN A 135 1.26 -20.79 16.69
N VAL A 136 -0.02 -20.51 16.92
CA VAL A 136 -0.53 -19.18 17.28
C VAL A 136 -1.03 -19.24 18.72
N ASN A 137 -0.50 -18.35 19.55
CA ASN A 137 -0.89 -18.25 20.96
C ASN A 137 -2.36 -17.83 21.11
N VAL A 138 -2.98 -18.23 22.22
CA VAL A 138 -4.33 -17.79 22.59
C VAL A 138 -4.41 -16.27 22.63
N ASN A 139 -5.42 -15.70 21.98
CA ASN A 139 -5.68 -14.26 21.84
C ASN A 139 -4.64 -13.51 20.99
N TYR A 140 -3.93 -14.20 20.10
CA TYR A 140 -3.02 -13.57 19.14
C TYR A 140 -3.51 -13.77 17.71
N GLU A 141 -3.12 -12.83 16.85
CA GLU A 141 -3.22 -12.98 15.40
C GLU A 141 -1.89 -13.45 14.82
N THR A 142 -1.96 -14.06 13.64
CA THR A 142 -0.80 -14.28 12.79
C THR A 142 -0.18 -12.96 12.30
N GLU A 143 1.04 -13.04 11.77
CA GLU A 143 1.52 -12.06 10.81
C GLU A 143 0.63 -12.02 9.55
N ARG A 144 0.83 -10.99 8.71
CA ARG A 144 0.06 -10.85 7.48
C ARG A 144 0.46 -11.91 6.45
N TYR A 145 -0.54 -12.55 5.88
CA TYR A 145 -0.42 -13.36 4.67
C TYR A 145 -0.76 -12.49 3.46
N GLN A 146 0.13 -12.44 2.48
CA GLN A 146 0.02 -11.68 1.25
C GLN A 146 -0.54 -12.57 0.13
N ALA A 147 -1.44 -12.02 -0.70
CA ALA A 147 -1.89 -12.67 -1.92
C ALA A 147 -1.93 -11.67 -3.09
N SER A 148 -1.40 -12.09 -4.23
CA SER A 148 -1.42 -11.30 -5.46
C SER A 148 -2.53 -11.80 -6.38
N ILE A 149 -3.62 -11.03 -6.49
CA ILE A 149 -4.78 -11.41 -7.31
C ILE A 149 -4.48 -11.18 -8.81
N ASN A 150 -3.81 -10.08 -9.09
CA ASN A 150 -3.12 -9.75 -10.33
C ASN A 150 -2.07 -8.66 -10.02
N ASP A 151 -1.47 -8.08 -11.06
CA ASP A 151 -0.35 -7.14 -10.90
C ASP A 151 -0.72 -5.86 -10.13
N TYR A 152 -1.98 -5.40 -10.18
CA TYR A 152 -2.44 -4.17 -9.50
C TYR A 152 -3.42 -4.42 -8.36
N VAL A 153 -3.83 -5.66 -8.11
CA VAL A 153 -4.77 -6.00 -7.05
C VAL A 153 -4.11 -6.97 -6.08
N THR A 154 -4.01 -6.52 -4.83
CA THR A 154 -3.43 -7.31 -3.74
C THR A 154 -4.45 -7.52 -2.64
N MET A 155 -4.35 -8.67 -1.97
CA MET A 155 -5.06 -8.94 -0.74
C MET A 155 -4.10 -9.26 0.39
N GLN A 156 -4.47 -8.89 1.61
CA GLN A 156 -3.75 -9.26 2.82
C GLN A 156 -4.71 -9.87 3.82
N PHE A 157 -4.24 -10.85 4.57
CA PHE A 157 -5.05 -11.59 5.52
C PHE A 157 -4.34 -11.72 6.86
N LYS A 158 -5.11 -11.80 7.94
CA LYS A 158 -4.62 -12.32 9.23
C LYS A 158 -5.63 -13.30 9.81
N PHE A 159 -5.11 -14.17 10.66
CA PHE A 159 -5.89 -15.20 11.31
C PHE A 159 -5.71 -15.12 12.82
N GLY A 160 -6.81 -15.09 13.56
CA GLY A 160 -6.83 -15.01 15.01
C GLY A 160 -7.03 -16.37 15.67
N ASN A 161 -6.29 -16.62 16.74
CA ASN A 161 -6.61 -17.68 17.67
C ASN A 161 -7.44 -17.12 18.84
N PHE A 162 -8.76 -17.29 18.76
CA PHE A 162 -9.70 -16.89 19.80
C PHE A 162 -10.22 -18.08 20.63
N THR A 163 -9.48 -19.20 20.62
CA THR A 163 -9.80 -20.40 21.40
C THR A 163 -9.04 -20.41 22.74
N ASP A 164 -9.35 -21.37 23.61
CA ASP A 164 -8.71 -21.50 24.94
C ASP A 164 -7.34 -22.21 24.90
N SER A 165 -6.83 -22.60 23.73
CA SER A 165 -5.54 -23.29 23.58
C SER A 165 -4.75 -22.84 22.36
N GLU A 166 -3.45 -23.11 22.35
CA GLU A 166 -2.64 -22.94 21.13
C GLU A 166 -3.21 -23.81 19.99
N GLN A 167 -3.22 -23.27 18.77
CA GLN A 167 -3.57 -23.99 17.56
C GLN A 167 -2.64 -23.61 16.41
N LYS A 168 -2.70 -24.36 15.31
CA LYS A 168 -1.92 -24.05 14.12
C LYS A 168 -2.48 -22.83 13.40
N ALA A 169 -1.63 -22.08 12.71
CA ALA A 169 -2.08 -20.94 11.91
C ALA A 169 -3.10 -21.35 10.85
N GLU A 170 -2.95 -22.55 10.26
CA GLU A 170 -3.91 -23.12 9.30
C GLU A 170 -5.33 -23.30 9.89
N ASP A 171 -5.43 -23.53 11.20
CA ASP A 171 -6.70 -23.72 11.91
C ASP A 171 -7.26 -22.40 12.49
N CYS A 172 -6.51 -21.30 12.43
CA CYS A 172 -6.96 -20.01 12.96
C CYS A 172 -8.02 -19.37 12.05
N VAL A 173 -9.02 -18.75 12.67
CA VAL A 173 -10.12 -18.09 11.94
C VAL A 173 -9.66 -16.76 11.37
N LEU A 174 -10.18 -16.42 10.20
CA LEU A 174 -9.93 -15.19 9.49
C LEU A 174 -10.40 -13.99 10.31
N SER A 175 -9.46 -13.17 10.79
CA SER A 175 -9.74 -11.99 11.61
C SER A 175 -9.62 -10.69 10.82
N TYR A 176 -8.93 -10.72 9.68
CA TYR A 176 -8.67 -9.51 8.90
C TYR A 176 -8.54 -9.83 7.41
N VAL A 177 -9.15 -8.98 6.60
CA VAL A 177 -8.99 -8.93 5.15
C VAL A 177 -8.69 -7.50 4.75
N ARG A 178 -7.69 -7.31 3.88
CA ARG A 178 -7.47 -6.07 3.13
C ARG A 178 -7.53 -6.40 1.65
N TYR A 179 -8.31 -5.65 0.89
CA TYR A 179 -8.29 -5.66 -0.57
C TYR A 179 -7.83 -4.28 -1.03
N SER A 180 -6.85 -4.21 -1.92
CA SER A 180 -6.25 -2.95 -2.33
C SER A 180 -5.88 -2.95 -3.80
N HIS A 181 -6.28 -1.87 -4.46
CA HIS A 181 -5.76 -1.48 -5.77
C HIS A 181 -4.46 -0.69 -5.56
N LEU A 182 -3.39 -1.13 -6.22
CA LEU A 182 -2.09 -0.45 -6.23
C LEU A 182 -2.21 0.93 -6.89
N TYR A 183 -2.96 0.98 -8.00
CA TYR A 183 -3.30 2.17 -8.75
C TYR A 183 -4.81 2.25 -8.98
N VAL A 184 -5.31 3.46 -9.09
CA VAL A 184 -6.69 3.75 -9.52
C VAL A 184 -6.62 4.83 -10.60
N PRO A 185 -7.53 4.84 -11.60
CA PRO A 185 -7.46 5.80 -12.69
C PRO A 185 -7.49 7.25 -12.18
N GLN A 186 -6.75 8.13 -12.86
CA GLN A 186 -6.65 9.55 -12.53
C GLN A 186 -6.82 10.43 -13.77
N PRO A 187 -7.41 11.64 -13.63
CA PRO A 187 -7.53 12.59 -14.74
C PRO A 187 -6.20 13.08 -15.32
N ASP A 188 -5.12 12.99 -14.55
CA ASP A 188 -3.77 13.43 -14.95
C ASP A 188 -2.88 12.31 -15.49
N TYR A 189 -3.40 11.08 -15.60
CA TYR A 189 -2.74 9.97 -16.27
C TYR A 189 -3.09 9.94 -17.75
N ASP A 190 -2.15 9.48 -18.58
CA ASP A 190 -2.39 9.23 -20.00
C ASP A 190 -3.51 8.20 -20.20
N ALA A 191 -4.26 8.33 -21.29
CA ALA A 191 -5.42 7.47 -21.57
C ALA A 191 -5.08 5.97 -21.59
N SER A 192 -3.90 5.61 -22.11
CA SER A 192 -3.42 4.22 -22.13
C SER A 192 -3.15 3.67 -20.72
N MET A 193 -2.58 4.49 -19.82
CA MET A 193 -2.33 4.10 -18.44
C MET A 193 -3.63 3.92 -17.68
N ASN A 194 -4.60 4.83 -17.85
CA ASN A 194 -5.93 4.68 -17.27
C ASN A 194 -6.66 3.43 -17.79
N ALA A 195 -6.53 3.13 -19.07
CA ALA A 195 -7.10 1.92 -19.66
C ALA A 195 -6.51 0.64 -19.05
N GLU A 196 -5.17 0.58 -18.92
CA GLU A 196 -4.48 -0.54 -18.28
C GLU A 196 -4.90 -0.72 -16.81
N ILE A 197 -4.91 0.37 -16.03
CA ILE A 197 -5.32 0.32 -14.62
C ILE A 197 -6.77 -0.19 -14.50
N SER A 198 -7.66 0.34 -15.35
CA SER A 198 -9.07 -0.07 -15.39
C SER A 198 -9.24 -1.56 -15.71
N GLU A 199 -8.46 -2.07 -16.66
CA GLU A 199 -8.46 -3.49 -17.02
C GLU A 199 -8.08 -4.38 -15.83
N TYR A 200 -7.00 -4.06 -15.11
CA TYR A 200 -6.59 -4.83 -13.94
C TYR A 200 -7.55 -4.71 -12.76
N MET A 201 -8.17 -3.55 -12.55
CA MET A 201 -9.21 -3.39 -11.53
C MET A 201 -10.42 -4.28 -11.83
N ILE A 202 -10.87 -4.31 -13.09
CA ILE A 202 -12.00 -5.13 -13.54
C ILE A 202 -11.64 -6.63 -13.50
N ASP A 203 -10.43 -7.01 -13.87
CA ASP A 203 -9.95 -8.40 -13.70
C ASP A 203 -9.97 -8.84 -12.23
N GLY A 204 -9.57 -7.97 -11.31
CA GLY A 204 -9.67 -8.21 -9.87
C GLY A 204 -11.12 -8.39 -9.41
N ALA A 205 -12.02 -7.53 -9.88
CA ALA A 205 -13.46 -7.58 -9.58
C ALA A 205 -14.14 -8.87 -10.04
N LYS A 206 -13.62 -9.53 -11.09
CA LYS A 206 -14.11 -10.84 -11.55
C LYS A 206 -13.74 -11.98 -10.61
N LYS A 207 -12.63 -11.85 -9.87
CA LYS A 207 -12.07 -12.89 -8.99
C LYS A 207 -12.54 -12.75 -7.54
N VAL A 208 -12.69 -11.51 -7.07
CA VAL A 208 -13.03 -11.18 -5.68
C VAL A 208 -14.33 -10.40 -5.63
N HIS A 209 -15.34 -10.96 -4.99
CA HIS A 209 -16.68 -10.39 -4.92
C HIS A 209 -17.03 -10.07 -3.48
N PHE A 210 -17.27 -8.80 -3.20
CA PHE A 210 -17.83 -8.34 -1.92
C PHE A 210 -19.32 -8.05 -2.09
N SER A 211 -19.99 -7.69 -0.99
CA SER A 211 -21.35 -7.15 -1.00
C SER A 211 -21.49 -5.86 -1.84
N PHE A 212 -20.36 -5.29 -2.29
CA PHE A 212 -20.23 -4.10 -3.11
C PHE A 212 -19.30 -4.34 -4.30
N PRO A 213 -19.44 -3.58 -5.39
CA PRO A 213 -18.46 -3.61 -6.49
C PRO A 213 -17.11 -3.06 -6.01
N THR A 214 -15.99 -3.68 -6.39
CA THR A 214 -14.65 -3.14 -6.04
C THR A 214 -14.26 -1.90 -6.85
N THR A 215 -15.10 -1.52 -7.83
CA THR A 215 -15.09 -0.24 -8.55
C THR A 215 -16.09 0.78 -7.97
N LEU A 216 -16.53 0.60 -6.71
CA LEU A 216 -17.41 1.53 -6.02
C LEU A 216 -16.80 2.92 -5.81
N THR A 217 -17.62 3.96 -5.83
CA THR A 217 -17.27 5.32 -5.40
C THR A 217 -17.73 5.62 -3.97
N LYS A 218 -17.13 6.63 -3.33
CA LYS A 218 -17.52 7.04 -1.97
C LYS A 218 -19.01 7.40 -1.86
N ASP A 219 -19.55 8.09 -2.86
CA ASP A 219 -20.95 8.53 -2.85
C ASP A 219 -21.90 7.32 -2.93
N GLU A 220 -21.60 6.34 -3.77
CA GLU A 220 -22.38 5.10 -3.87
C GLU A 220 -22.31 4.27 -2.57
N LEU A 221 -21.17 4.28 -1.87
CA LEU A 221 -21.07 3.65 -0.54
C LEU A 221 -22.05 4.29 0.44
N LEU A 222 -22.03 5.62 0.53
CA LEU A 222 -22.85 6.36 1.49
C LEU A 222 -24.33 6.33 1.12
N GLU A 223 -24.66 6.25 -0.17
CA GLU A 223 -26.04 6.05 -0.62
C GLU A 223 -26.59 4.70 -0.16
N ASN A 224 -25.81 3.62 -0.28
CA ASN A 224 -26.22 2.29 0.17
C ASN A 224 -26.18 2.14 1.71
N SER A 225 -25.13 2.65 2.35
CA SER A 225 -24.78 2.38 3.75
C SER A 225 -24.41 3.65 4.50
N SER A 226 -25.31 4.62 4.65
CA SER A 226 -25.04 5.86 5.42
C SER A 226 -25.10 5.67 6.94
N GLU A 227 -25.80 4.66 7.42
CA GLU A 227 -26.01 4.44 8.85
C GLU A 227 -24.71 4.04 9.56
N ASN A 228 -24.37 4.76 10.63
CA ASN A 228 -23.14 4.57 11.43
C ASN A 228 -21.84 4.77 10.65
N ALA A 229 -21.89 5.45 9.51
CA ALA A 229 -20.70 5.85 8.78
C ALA A 229 -19.96 6.97 9.54
N GLU A 230 -18.69 6.73 9.84
CA GLU A 230 -17.75 7.75 10.29
C GLU A 230 -16.89 8.20 9.12
N GLU A 231 -17.09 9.42 8.64
CA GLU A 231 -16.32 10.00 7.54
C GLU A 231 -15.12 10.80 8.03
N ASP A 232 -13.93 10.48 7.53
CA ASP A 232 -12.69 11.23 7.76
C ASP A 232 -11.94 11.42 6.43
N GLY A 233 -12.26 12.52 5.75
CA GLY A 233 -11.73 12.84 4.43
C GLY A 233 -12.06 11.75 3.41
N LYS A 234 -11.02 11.09 2.89
CA LYS A 234 -11.12 9.95 1.99
C LYS A 234 -11.47 8.62 2.64
N ASN A 235 -11.56 8.57 3.97
CA ASN A 235 -11.90 7.35 4.68
C ASN A 235 -13.37 7.35 5.10
N VAL A 236 -14.02 6.20 5.01
CA VAL A 236 -15.32 5.93 5.60
C VAL A 236 -15.21 4.67 6.45
N LYS A 237 -15.57 4.76 7.73
CA LYS A 237 -15.47 3.66 8.67
C LYS A 237 -16.84 3.27 9.22
N TYR A 238 -16.99 1.99 9.49
CA TYR A 238 -18.11 1.41 10.21
C TYR A 238 -17.49 0.48 11.24
N MET A 239 -17.56 0.84 12.51
CA MET A 239 -16.82 0.13 13.56
C MET A 239 -17.76 -0.28 14.69
N ILE A 240 -17.47 -1.43 15.29
CA ILE A 240 -18.10 -1.94 16.51
C ILE A 240 -17.01 -2.29 17.52
N GLU A 241 -17.25 -1.96 18.79
CA GLU A 241 -16.36 -2.34 19.89
C GLU A 241 -16.49 -3.85 20.15
N SER A 242 -15.35 -4.52 20.34
CA SER A 242 -15.32 -5.94 20.71
C SER A 242 -15.84 -6.15 22.13
N GLU A 243 -16.64 -7.20 22.35
CA GLU A 243 -17.15 -7.52 23.70
C GLU A 243 -16.11 -8.26 24.55
N VAL A 244 -15.13 -8.89 23.90
CA VAL A 244 -14.12 -9.76 24.55
C VAL A 244 -12.75 -9.10 24.64
N TYR A 245 -12.34 -8.36 23.61
CA TYR A 245 -11.01 -7.78 23.47
C TYR A 245 -11.06 -6.25 23.47
N MET A 246 -9.93 -5.64 23.86
CA MET A 246 -9.78 -4.19 23.71
C MET A 246 -9.54 -3.86 22.23
N GLY A 247 -10.51 -3.21 21.59
CA GLY A 247 -10.38 -2.68 20.24
C GLY A 247 -11.69 -2.77 19.45
N ASP A 248 -11.67 -2.12 18.29
CA ASP A 248 -12.82 -2.08 17.39
C ASP A 248 -12.58 -2.97 16.17
N SER A 249 -13.66 -3.52 15.63
CA SER A 249 -13.66 -4.27 14.38
C SER A 249 -14.77 -3.79 13.45
N GLY A 250 -14.65 -4.03 12.14
CA GLY A 250 -15.65 -3.59 11.18
C GLY A 250 -15.07 -3.34 9.80
N TYR A 251 -15.51 -2.28 9.14
CA TYR A 251 -15.10 -1.90 7.79
C TYR A 251 -14.41 -0.54 7.79
N GLU A 252 -13.31 -0.43 7.06
CA GLU A 252 -12.63 0.82 6.75
C GLU A 252 -12.39 0.88 5.24
N PHE A 253 -13.06 1.82 4.57
CA PHE A 253 -12.92 2.09 3.15
C PHE A 253 -12.02 3.31 2.97
N GLU A 254 -10.97 3.20 2.15
CA GLU A 254 -10.14 4.33 1.70
C GLU A 254 -10.44 4.58 0.21
N PHE A 255 -10.81 5.82 -0.10
CA PHE A 255 -11.09 6.29 -1.43
C PHE A 255 -9.95 7.15 -1.99
N ASN A 256 -9.92 7.32 -3.30
CA ASN A 256 -9.05 8.28 -3.94
C ASN A 256 -9.52 9.72 -3.68
N ASP A 257 -8.62 10.61 -3.27
CA ASP A 257 -8.97 12.01 -2.94
C ASP A 257 -9.46 12.83 -4.15
N VAL A 258 -9.06 12.46 -5.37
CA VAL A 258 -9.40 13.20 -6.60
C VAL A 258 -10.66 12.63 -7.21
N THR A 259 -10.72 11.31 -7.35
CA THR A 259 -11.78 10.66 -8.14
C THR A 259 -12.88 10.05 -7.30
N GLY A 260 -12.70 9.93 -5.98
CA GLY A 260 -13.66 9.26 -5.09
C GLY A 260 -13.76 7.75 -5.32
N GLN A 261 -12.95 7.17 -6.20
CA GLN A 261 -12.90 5.74 -6.50
C GLN A 261 -12.33 4.95 -5.32
N LEU A 262 -12.96 3.82 -4.96
CA LEU A 262 -12.43 2.91 -3.94
C LEU A 262 -11.00 2.52 -4.29
N LYS A 263 -10.08 2.74 -3.35
CA LYS A 263 -8.68 2.34 -3.47
C LYS A 263 -8.40 1.11 -2.63
N GLU A 264 -8.99 1.04 -1.45
CA GLU A 264 -8.75 -0.01 -0.49
C GLU A 264 -9.95 -0.20 0.43
N VAL A 265 -10.21 -1.46 0.79
CA VAL A 265 -11.13 -1.80 1.87
C VAL A 265 -10.42 -2.73 2.85
N ARG A 266 -10.64 -2.48 4.14
CA ARG A 266 -10.23 -3.34 5.24
C ARG A 266 -11.47 -3.81 5.97
N ILE A 267 -11.53 -5.11 6.23
CA ILE A 267 -12.58 -5.74 7.00
C ILE A 267 -11.90 -6.47 8.14
N SER A 268 -12.32 -6.20 9.37
CA SER A 268 -11.80 -6.87 10.55
C SER A 268 -12.92 -7.50 11.35
N TRP A 269 -12.56 -8.56 12.07
CA TRP A 269 -13.42 -9.26 12.99
C TRP A 269 -12.71 -9.54 14.31
N LEU A 270 -13.36 -9.12 15.39
CA LEU A 270 -13.04 -9.44 16.78
C LEU A 270 -14.35 -9.88 17.46
N PRO A 271 -14.34 -10.97 18.25
CA PRO A 271 -15.52 -11.43 18.98
C PRO A 271 -15.87 -10.54 20.18
#